data_AF-A0AAW0CG02-F1
#
_entry.id   AF-A0AAW0CG02-F1
#
_cell.length_a   1.000
_cell.length_b   1.000
_cell.length_c   1.000
_cell.angle_alpha   90.00
_cell.angle_beta   90.00
_cell.angle_gamma   90.00
#
_symmetry.space_group_name_H-M   'P 1'
#
loop_
_entity.id
_entity.type
_entity.pdbx_description
1 polymer ?
#
loop_
_entity_poly.entity_id
_entity_poly.type
_entity_poly.pdbx_seq_one_letter_code
_entity_poly.pdbx_strand_id
1 'polypeptide(L)'
;ARLRLPNGQIVRSVWKESQRTDVRIARNVKFVNADDETCYGEVQFFFQVKIAKTNREHVLALISVYSEPDASVLEDSFGTVILCDYLGEEALEVIEVGQIQAGIAMIPDEEEGTYFVGEKLGLEMDEMGGAEEDMFAE
;
A
#
# COMPACT_ATOMS: atom_id res chain seq x y z
N ALA A 1 -12.35 -2.07 -6.02
CA ALA A 1 -11.46 -1.78 -4.86
C ALA A 1 -10.22 -2.67 -4.86
N ARG A 2 -9.66 -2.94 -6.04
CA ARG A 2 -8.38 -3.63 -6.22
C ARG A 2 -7.64 -2.87 -7.32
N LEU A 3 -6.33 -2.83 -7.24
CA LEU A 3 -5.46 -2.25 -8.24
C LEU A 3 -4.37 -3.27 -8.56
N ARG A 4 -4.21 -3.60 -9.85
CA ARG A 4 -3.09 -4.41 -10.33
C ARG A 4 -1.93 -3.48 -10.68
N LEU A 5 -0.81 -3.66 -10.00
CA LEU A 5 0.42 -2.91 -10.25
C LEU A 5 1.14 -3.45 -11.49
N PRO A 6 2.04 -2.65 -12.11
CA PRO A 6 2.82 -3.10 -13.28
C PRO A 6 3.67 -4.35 -13.01
N ASN A 7 4.09 -4.55 -11.75
CA ASN A 7 4.83 -5.74 -11.31
C ASN A 7 3.93 -6.97 -11.07
N GLY A 8 2.66 -6.92 -11.45
CA GLY A 8 1.69 -8.02 -11.32
C GLY A 8 1.00 -8.13 -9.95
N GLN A 9 1.51 -7.45 -8.92
CA GLN A 9 0.94 -7.48 -7.58
C GLN A 9 -0.47 -6.87 -7.55
N ILE A 10 -1.35 -7.45 -6.73
CA ILE A 10 -2.69 -6.93 -6.49
C ILE A 10 -2.70 -6.23 -5.12
N VAL A 11 -3.00 -4.94 -5.15
CA VAL A 11 -3.25 -4.11 -3.96
C VAL A 11 -4.76 -3.95 -3.79
N ARG A 12 -5.23 -3.95 -2.55
CA ARG A 12 -6.64 -3.74 -2.18
C ARG A 12 -6.77 -2.48 -1.32
N SER A 13 -8.00 -2.05 -1.08
CA SER A 13 -8.26 -0.93 -0.17
C SER A 13 -8.95 -1.40 1.11
N VAL A 14 -8.73 -0.69 2.23
CA VAL A 14 -9.40 -0.92 3.51
C VAL A 14 -10.90 -1.06 3.32
N TRP A 15 -11.51 -0.14 2.56
CA TRP A 15 -12.96 -0.13 2.34
C TRP A 15 -13.57 -1.47 1.90
N LYS A 16 -12.83 -2.27 1.12
CA LYS A 16 -13.30 -3.57 0.63
C LYS A 16 -12.76 -4.75 1.44
N GLU A 17 -11.57 -4.63 2.03
CA GLU A 17 -11.03 -5.67 2.91
C GLU A 17 -11.76 -5.77 4.24
N SER A 18 -12.19 -4.64 4.82
CA SER A 18 -12.92 -4.60 6.10
C SER A 18 -14.27 -5.33 6.09
N GLN A 19 -14.76 -5.68 4.90
CA GLN A 19 -16.00 -6.43 4.68
C GLN A 19 -15.77 -7.95 4.60
N ARG A 20 -14.53 -8.45 4.77
CA ARG A 20 -14.18 -9.88 4.69
C ARG A 20 -13.64 -10.38 6.04
N THR A 21 -13.96 -11.63 6.38
CA THR A 21 -13.50 -12.31 7.61
C THR A 21 -12.15 -13.02 7.47
N ASP A 22 -11.79 -13.44 6.26
CA ASP A 22 -10.53 -14.12 5.94
C ASP A 22 -9.78 -13.34 4.87
N VAL A 23 -8.87 -12.45 5.29
CA VAL A 23 -8.12 -11.59 4.38
C VAL A 23 -6.63 -11.71 4.63
N ARG A 24 -5.90 -12.14 3.59
CA ARG A 24 -4.48 -11.82 3.47
C ARG A 24 -4.40 -10.31 3.19
N ILE A 25 -3.94 -9.55 4.16
CA ILE A 25 -3.80 -8.08 4.08
C ILE A 25 -3.00 -7.72 2.82
N ALA A 26 -3.64 -7.02 1.89
CA ALA A 26 -3.04 -6.60 0.63
C ALA A 26 -3.22 -5.09 0.39
N ARG A 27 -3.43 -4.32 1.46
CA ARG A 27 -3.72 -2.88 1.43
C ARG A 27 -2.54 -1.97 1.70
N ASN A 28 -1.40 -2.51 2.11
CA ASN A 28 -0.19 -1.72 2.37
C ASN A 28 0.68 -1.62 1.12
N VAL A 29 1.21 -0.42 0.86
CA VAL A 29 2.00 -0.11 -0.32
C VAL A 29 3.25 0.69 0.00
N LYS A 30 4.25 0.49 -0.85
CA LYS A 30 5.42 1.35 -1.01
C LYS A 30 5.19 2.26 -2.20
N PHE A 31 5.38 3.56 -2.03
CA PHE A 31 5.19 4.56 -3.08
C PHE A 31 6.28 5.63 -3.03
N VAL A 32 6.37 6.43 -4.08
CA VAL A 32 7.29 7.56 -4.16
C VAL A 32 6.50 8.87 -4.08
N ASN A 33 6.87 9.76 -3.16
CA ASN A 33 6.22 11.06 -3.00
C ASN A 33 6.65 12.04 -4.11
N ALA A 34 6.21 13.30 -4.01
CA ALA A 34 6.56 14.34 -4.99
C ALA A 34 8.04 14.75 -4.96
N ASP A 35 8.74 14.43 -3.87
CA ASP A 35 10.15 14.76 -3.62
C ASP A 35 11.09 13.58 -3.94
N ASP A 36 10.60 12.55 -4.64
CA ASP A 36 11.31 11.32 -4.99
C ASP A 36 11.73 10.45 -3.78
N GLU A 37 11.09 10.63 -2.63
CA GLU A 37 11.35 9.86 -1.41
C GLU A 37 10.46 8.63 -1.32
N THR A 38 11.00 7.55 -0.75
CA THR A 38 10.26 6.30 -0.53
C THR A 38 9.40 6.43 0.72
N CYS A 39 8.09 6.24 0.54
CA CYS A 39 7.10 6.29 1.61
C CYS A 39 6.30 4.98 1.68
N TYR A 40 5.68 4.77 2.83
CA TYR A 40 4.84 3.60 3.11
C TYR A 40 3.44 4.05 3.51
N GLY A 41 2.43 3.31 3.10
CA GLY A 41 1.06 3.70 3.37
C GLY A 41 0.03 2.58 3.26
N GLU A 42 -1.07 2.74 3.98
CA GLU A 42 -2.25 1.89 3.90
C GLU A 42 -3.30 2.53 2.98
N VAL A 43 -3.67 1.85 1.90
CA VAL A 43 -4.68 2.34 0.96
C VAL A 43 -6.07 2.28 1.57
N GLN A 44 -6.68 3.44 1.78
CA GLN A 44 -8.04 3.57 2.31
C GLN A 44 -9.10 3.34 1.22
N PHE A 45 -8.95 4.03 0.09
CA PHE A 45 -9.81 3.87 -1.08
C PHE A 45 -9.13 4.29 -2.39
N PHE A 46 -9.61 3.71 -3.50
CA PHE A 46 -9.27 4.13 -4.86
C PHE A 46 -10.44 4.90 -5.47
N PHE A 47 -10.14 5.93 -6.25
CA PHE A 47 -11.14 6.76 -6.90
C PHE A 47 -10.62 7.37 -8.20
N GLN A 48 -11.53 7.84 -9.05
CA GLN A 48 -11.20 8.47 -10.32
C GLN A 48 -11.72 9.90 -10.32
N VAL A 49 -10.88 10.83 -10.77
CA VAL A 49 -11.24 12.24 -10.90
C VAL A 49 -10.95 12.70 -12.32
N LYS A 50 -11.94 13.39 -12.89
CA LYS A 50 -11.78 14.06 -14.18
C LYS A 50 -11.47 15.53 -13.94
N ILE A 51 -10.27 15.96 -14.28
CA ILE A 51 -9.85 17.35 -14.09
C ILE A 51 -10.35 18.16 -15.30
N ALA A 52 -11.33 19.05 -15.07
CA ALA A 52 -12.00 19.81 -16.13
C ALA A 52 -11.04 20.62 -17.02
N LYS A 53 -9.92 21.10 -16.45
CA LYS A 53 -8.92 21.90 -17.18
C LYS A 53 -8.10 21.10 -18.20
N THR A 54 -7.80 19.84 -17.89
CA THR A 54 -6.95 18.98 -18.75
C THR A 54 -7.78 17.98 -19.55
N ASN A 55 -9.06 17.79 -19.18
CA ASN A 55 -9.93 16.73 -19.67
C ASN A 55 -9.31 15.32 -19.55
N ARG A 56 -8.34 15.17 -18.63
CA ARG A 56 -7.69 13.89 -18.32
C ARG A 56 -8.37 13.27 -17.11
N GLU A 57 -8.51 11.95 -17.17
CA GLU A 57 -8.94 11.13 -16.05
C GLU A 57 -7.70 10.69 -15.27
N HIS A 58 -7.72 10.96 -13.97
CA HIS A 58 -6.67 10.57 -13.03
C HIS A 58 -7.25 9.49 -12.12
N VAL A 59 -6.49 8.41 -11.95
CA VAL A 59 -6.80 7.38 -10.96
C VAL A 59 -5.96 7.68 -9.73
N LEU A 60 -6.64 7.88 -8.61
CA LEU A 60 -6.06 8.34 -7.35
C LEU A 60 -6.30 7.30 -6.24
N ALA A 61 -5.43 7.30 -5.25
CA ALA A 61 -5.58 6.55 -4.02
C ALA A 61 -5.57 7.51 -2.83
N LEU A 62 -6.51 7.35 -1.90
CA LEU A 62 -6.37 7.90 -0.56
C LEU A 62 -5.58 6.91 0.27
N ILE A 63 -4.50 7.38 0.88
CA ILE A 63 -3.55 6.58 1.64
C ILE A 63 -3.39 7.19 3.04
N SER A 64 -3.40 6.35 4.06
CA SER A 64 -2.91 6.70 5.39
C SER A 64 -1.40 6.41 5.40
N VAL A 65 -0.59 7.47 5.46
CA VAL A 65 0.86 7.38 5.38
C VAL A 65 1.42 6.98 6.75
N TYR A 66 2.36 6.02 6.77
CA TYR A 66 3.08 5.67 7.99
C TYR A 66 4.14 6.74 8.32
N SER A 67 4.57 6.83 9.57
CA SER A 67 5.63 7.76 9.96
C SER A 67 6.96 7.48 9.24
N GLU A 68 7.87 8.45 9.30
CA GLU A 68 9.25 8.24 8.90
C GLU A 68 9.88 7.09 9.71
N PRO A 69 10.77 6.28 9.10
CA PRO A 69 11.40 5.17 9.81
C PRO A 69 12.14 5.62 11.07
N ASP A 70 12.04 4.86 12.16
CA ASP A 70 12.82 5.11 13.37
C ASP A 70 14.32 5.07 13.05
N ALA A 71 14.98 6.22 13.23
CA ALA A 71 16.37 6.40 12.84
C ALA A 71 17.34 5.53 13.66
N SER A 72 17.05 5.29 14.94
CA SER A 72 17.89 4.47 15.81
C SER A 72 17.82 2.99 15.40
N VAL A 73 16.62 2.46 15.19
CA VAL A 73 16.42 1.08 14.72
C VAL A 73 17.03 0.88 13.33
N LEU A 74 16.85 1.85 12.44
CA LEU A 74 17.41 1.78 11.10
C LEU A 74 18.96 1.80 11.12
N GLU A 75 19.56 2.66 11.94
CA GLU A 75 21.03 2.74 12.11
C GLU A 75 21.59 1.46 12.75
N ASP A 76 21.02 1.01 13.86
CA ASP A 76 21.48 -0.17 14.60
C ASP A 76 21.35 -1.47 13.78
N SER A 77 20.36 -1.51 12.88
CA SER A 77 20.14 -2.64 11.98
C SER A 77 20.88 -2.52 10.64
N PHE A 78 21.73 -1.52 10.47
CA PHE A 78 22.45 -1.23 9.21
C PHE A 78 21.52 -1.10 8.00
N GLY A 79 20.35 -0.48 8.19
CA GLY A 79 19.35 -0.26 7.14
C GLY A 79 18.50 -1.49 6.82
N THR A 80 18.57 -2.55 7.63
CA THR A 80 17.83 -3.80 7.37
C THR A 80 16.40 -3.73 7.87
N VAL A 81 16.18 -3.07 9.01
CA VAL A 81 14.88 -3.00 9.67
C VAL A 81 14.32 -1.60 9.52
N ILE A 82 13.15 -1.52 8.89
CA ILE A 82 12.38 -0.29 8.75
C ILE A 82 11.18 -0.41 9.69
N LEU A 83 11.20 0.38 10.75
CA LEU A 83 10.13 0.45 11.75
C LEU A 83 9.40 1.78 11.61
N CYS A 84 8.07 1.74 11.45
CA CYS A 84 7.24 2.93 11.27
C CYS A 84 5.98 2.85 12.14
N ASP A 85 5.43 4.01 12.48
CA ASP A 85 4.16 4.16 13.19
C ASP A 85 2.99 4.27 12.23
N TYR A 86 1.86 3.68 12.60
CA TYR A 86 0.60 3.90 11.92
C TYR A 86 -0.11 5.14 12.45
N LEU A 87 -0.24 6.16 11.61
CA LEU A 87 -0.82 7.46 11.97
C LEU A 87 -2.32 7.59 11.64
N GLY A 88 -2.91 6.56 11.01
CA GLY A 88 -4.35 6.50 10.74
C GLY A 88 -4.87 7.70 9.95
N GLU A 89 -5.95 8.31 10.44
CA GLU A 89 -6.63 9.43 9.76
C GLU A 89 -5.86 10.75 9.84
N GLU A 90 -4.86 10.87 10.70
CA GLU A 90 -4.07 12.11 10.88
C GLU A 90 -3.06 12.33 9.74
N ALA A 91 -2.72 11.26 9.01
CA ALA A 91 -1.75 11.28 7.91
C ALA A 91 -2.39 10.85 6.57
N LEU A 92 -3.59 11.34 6.27
CA LEU A 92 -4.27 11.03 5.02
C LEU A 92 -3.77 11.89 3.87
N GLU A 93 -3.31 11.22 2.81
CA GLU A 93 -2.83 11.86 1.59
C GLU A 93 -3.44 11.25 0.34
N VAL A 94 -3.58 12.07 -0.70
CA VAL A 94 -4.05 11.64 -2.03
C VAL A 94 -2.86 11.57 -2.96
N ILE A 95 -2.61 10.37 -3.52
CA ILE A 95 -1.56 10.15 -4.50
C ILE A 95 -2.13 9.64 -5.82
N GLU A 96 -1.39 9.85 -6.90
CA GLU A 96 -1.68 9.13 -8.15
C GLU A 96 -1.28 7.66 -8.01
N VAL A 97 -2.10 6.75 -8.52
CA VAL A 97 -1.81 5.31 -8.43
C VAL A 97 -0.50 4.92 -9.12
N GLY A 98 -0.02 5.73 -10.06
CA GLY A 98 1.26 5.53 -10.74
C GLY A 98 2.48 5.72 -9.83
N GLN A 99 2.30 6.36 -8.67
CA GLN A 99 3.36 6.52 -7.67
C GLN A 99 3.58 5.25 -6.84
N ILE A 100 2.64 4.30 -6.87
CA ILE A 100 2.73 3.04 -6.12
C ILE A 100 3.72 2.10 -6.84
N GLN A 101 4.79 1.74 -6.13
CA GLN A 101 5.84 0.86 -6.65
C GLN A 101 5.57 -0.61 -6.36
N ALA A 102 5.10 -0.92 -5.15
CA ALA A 102 4.89 -2.29 -4.71
C ALA A 102 3.84 -2.39 -3.60
N GLY A 103 3.18 -3.54 -3.51
CA GLY A 103 2.48 -3.97 -2.31
C GLY A 103 3.46 -4.58 -1.32
N ILE A 104 3.33 -4.20 -0.05
CA ILE A 104 4.20 -4.63 1.05
C ILE A 104 3.39 -5.28 2.18
N ALA A 105 4.08 -5.95 3.08
CA ALA A 105 3.54 -6.34 4.37
C ALA A 105 3.94 -5.30 5.41
N MET A 106 2.98 -4.88 6.25
CA MET A 106 3.27 -4.13 7.47
C MET A 106 2.99 -5.10 8.62
N ILE A 107 4.03 -5.48 9.33
CA ILE A 107 4.00 -6.53 10.35
C ILE A 107 4.01 -5.84 11.71
N PRO A 108 2.99 -6.04 12.57
CA PRO A 108 2.94 -5.37 13.86
C PRO A 108 4.13 -5.80 14.73
N ASP A 109 4.72 -4.82 15.43
CA ASP A 109 5.73 -5.03 16.46
C ASP A 109 5.08 -5.20 17.86
N GLU A 110 5.89 -5.38 18.90
CA GLU A 110 5.42 -5.51 20.29
C GLU A 110 4.74 -4.23 20.82
N GLU A 111 5.15 -3.06 20.33
CA GLU A 111 4.52 -1.79 20.68
C GLU A 111 3.25 -1.54 19.84
N GLU A 112 2.15 -1.15 20.49
CA GLU A 112 0.90 -0.91 19.77
C GLU A 112 1.04 0.28 18.82
N GLY A 113 0.82 0.02 17.53
CA GLY A 113 0.84 1.06 16.50
C GLY A 113 2.15 1.12 15.71
N THR A 114 3.17 0.36 16.09
CA THR A 114 4.43 0.26 15.35
C THR A 114 4.46 -0.99 14.46
N TYR A 115 5.10 -0.85 13.30
CA TYR A 115 5.09 -1.88 12.26
C TYR A 115 6.44 -1.96 11.54
N PHE A 116 6.86 -3.18 11.25
CA PHE A 116 7.99 -3.46 10.36
C PHE A 116 7.53 -3.56 8.91
N VAL A 117 8.33 -2.97 8.02
CA VAL A 117 8.14 -3.13 6.57
C VAL A 117 8.72 -4.47 6.12
N GLY A 118 7.88 -5.29 5.50
CA GLY A 118 8.27 -6.51 4.80
C GLY A 118 8.02 -6.38 3.29
N GLU A 119 9.08 -6.44 2.49
CA GLU A 119 8.94 -6.55 1.03
C GLU A 119 8.22 -7.85 0.67
N LYS A 120 7.18 -7.75 -0.17
CA LYS A 120 6.42 -8.92 -0.61
C LYS A 120 7.16 -9.63 -1.74
N LEU A 121 8.24 -10.33 -1.38
CA LEU A 121 9.03 -11.13 -2.31
C LEU A 121 8.24 -12.38 -2.74
N GLY A 122 8.14 -12.63 -4.05
CA GLY A 122 7.67 -13.92 -4.58
C GLY A 122 6.18 -14.07 -4.87
N LEU A 123 5.46 -13.01 -5.23
CA LEU A 123 4.08 -13.09 -5.74
C LEU A 123 3.98 -12.60 -7.20
N GLU A 124 4.94 -13.02 -8.02
CA GLU A 124 4.91 -12.89 -9.49
C GLU A 124 4.11 -14.02 -10.17
N MET A 125 3.46 -14.91 -9.40
CA MET A 125 2.72 -16.05 -9.95
C MET A 125 1.36 -16.18 -9.29
N ASP A 126 0.37 -15.48 -9.85
CA ASP A 126 -1.04 -15.87 -9.69
C ASP A 126 -1.46 -16.89 -10.77
N GLU A 127 -0.50 -17.47 -11.50
CA GLU A 127 -0.75 -18.37 -12.64
C GLU A 127 -0.51 -19.87 -12.34
N MET A 128 -0.25 -20.26 -11.10
CA MET A 128 -0.11 -21.68 -10.71
C MET A 128 -1.18 -22.16 -9.72
N GLY A 129 -2.33 -21.49 -9.70
CA GLY A 129 -3.41 -21.77 -8.77
C GLY A 129 -4.72 -22.26 -9.38
N GLY A 130 -4.88 -22.38 -10.70
CA GLY A 130 -6.09 -22.96 -11.33
C GLY A 130 -7.46 -22.34 -10.97
N ALA A 131 -7.49 -21.30 -10.15
CA ALA A 131 -8.65 -20.51 -9.82
C ALA A 131 -8.31 -19.10 -10.28
N GLU A 132 -8.78 -18.75 -11.48
CA GLU A 132 -8.92 -17.35 -11.86
C GLU A 132 -9.79 -16.70 -10.77
N GLU A 133 -9.18 -15.94 -9.85
CA GLU A 133 -9.97 -15.06 -8.98
C GLU A 133 -10.58 -13.99 -9.89
N ASP A 134 -11.83 -14.22 -10.28
CA ASP A 134 -12.57 -13.40 -11.22
C ASP A 134 -12.48 -11.92 -10.82
N MET A 135 -11.89 -11.11 -11.70
CA MET A 135 -11.72 -9.67 -11.49
C MET A 135 -13.05 -8.92 -11.45
N PHE A 136 -14.16 -9.61 -11.77
CA PHE A 136 -15.52 -9.08 -11.77
C PHE A 136 -16.41 -9.67 -10.66
N ALA A 137 -15.88 -10.53 -9.78
CA ALA A 137 -16.67 -11.05 -8.65
C ALA A 137 -16.83 -9.97 -7.55
N GLU A 138 -18.10 -9.62 -7.31
CA GLU A 138 -18.59 -8.59 -6.36
C GLU A 138 -18.16 -8.81 -4.90
#